data_AF-A0A731XYC7-F1
#
_entry.id   AF-A0A731XYC7-F1
#
_cell.length_a   1.000
_cell.length_b   1.000
_cell.length_c   1.000
_cell.angle_alpha   90.00
_cell.angle_beta   90.00
_cell.angle_gamma   90.00
#
_symmetry.space_group_name_H-M   'P 1'
#
loop_
_entity.id
_entity.type
_entity.pdbx_description
1 polymer ?
#
loop_
_entity_poly.entity_id
_entity_poly.type
_entity_poly.pdbx_seq_one_letter_code
_entity_poly.pdbx_strand_id
1 'polypeptide(L)'
;MTENYREYTRRLCCKLAKAYIRHVVQDSGRPVAYVNADNGQRFLVMLEEASTAVCIRKGLVVPAEKEYPGQTGKEFAIHMLNVCFDGDDISSEGLEVMKSVFADGVAFILEQEKHNG
;
A
#
# COMPACT_ATOMS: atom_id res chain seq x y z
N MET A 1 10.52 18.42 -18.46
CA MET A 1 9.33 18.73 -17.64
C MET A 1 9.47 18.00 -16.33
N THR A 2 9.75 18.70 -15.23
CA THR A 2 9.84 18.11 -13.89
C THR A 2 8.42 17.86 -13.39
N GLU A 3 7.94 16.62 -13.50
CA GLU A 3 6.69 16.23 -12.88
C GLU A 3 6.76 16.52 -11.37
N ASN A 4 5.73 17.15 -10.81
CA ASN A 4 5.69 17.44 -9.38
C ASN A 4 5.72 16.10 -8.63
N TYR A 5 6.75 15.89 -7.80
CA TYR A 5 6.96 14.66 -7.02
C TYR A 5 5.67 14.12 -6.37
N ARG A 6 4.85 14.99 -5.79
CA ARG A 6 3.59 14.58 -5.15
C ARG A 6 2.57 14.03 -6.12
N GLU A 7 2.49 14.61 -7.32
CA GLU A 7 1.59 14.12 -8.35
C GLU A 7 2.09 12.79 -8.91
N TYR A 8 3.41 12.68 -9.11
CA TYR A 8 4.04 11.47 -9.61
C TYR A 8 3.83 10.27 -8.66
N THR A 9 4.15 10.42 -7.37
CA THR A 9 3.95 9.35 -6.39
C THR A 9 2.48 9.02 -6.19
N ARG A 10 1.56 10.01 -6.29
CA ARG A 10 0.12 9.76 -6.30
C ARG A 10 -0.29 8.87 -7.48
N ARG A 11 0.20 9.15 -8.69
CA ARG A 11 -0.09 8.34 -9.89
C ARG A 11 0.44 6.93 -9.74
N LEU A 12 1.66 6.76 -9.22
CA LEU A 12 2.24 5.44 -8.93
C LEU A 12 1.41 4.66 -7.89
N CYS A 13 0.97 5.31 -6.81
CA CYS A 13 0.09 4.66 -5.82
C CYS A 13 -1.23 4.20 -6.45
N CYS A 14 -1.85 5.01 -7.31
CA CYS A 14 -3.07 4.62 -8.03
C CYS A 14 -2.81 3.46 -9.01
N LYS A 15 -1.68 3.47 -9.74
CA LYS A 15 -1.29 2.38 -10.64
C LYS A 15 -1.12 1.07 -9.86
N LEU A 16 -0.41 1.13 -8.73
CA LEU A 16 -0.18 -0.04 -7.88
C LEU A 16 -1.48 -0.56 -7.27
N ALA A 17 -2.37 0.33 -6.81
CA ALA A 17 -3.70 -0.04 -6.33
C ALA A 17 -4.49 -0.83 -7.40
N LYS A 18 -4.50 -0.35 -8.65
CA LYS A 18 -5.16 -1.06 -9.75
C LYS A 18 -4.55 -2.42 -10.03
N ALA A 19 -3.22 -2.50 -10.09
CA ALA A 19 -2.51 -3.75 -10.35
C ALA A 19 -2.80 -4.79 -9.25
N TYR A 20 -2.74 -4.37 -7.98
CA TYR A 20 -3.08 -5.22 -6.84
C TYR A 20 -4.53 -5.69 -6.87
N ILE A 21 -5.50 -4.78 -7.07
CA ILE A 21 -6.92 -5.14 -7.13
C ILE A 21 -7.18 -6.12 -8.27
N ARG A 22 -6.58 -5.89 -9.45
CA ARG A 22 -6.71 -6.80 -10.59
C ARG A 22 -6.19 -8.19 -10.23
N HIS A 23 -5.02 -8.29 -9.62
CA HIS A 23 -4.46 -9.56 -9.17
C HIS A 23 -5.39 -10.28 -8.17
N VAL A 24 -5.87 -9.56 -7.15
CA VAL A 24 -6.79 -10.13 -6.14
C VAL A 24 -8.10 -10.61 -6.76
N VAL A 25 -8.66 -9.84 -7.71
CA VAL A 25 -9.90 -10.21 -8.42
C VAL A 25 -9.67 -11.42 -9.32
N GLN A 26 -8.51 -11.54 -9.98
CA GLN A 26 -8.17 -12.70 -10.79
C GLN A 26 -8.04 -13.98 -9.96
N ASP A 27 -7.48 -13.88 -8.76
CA ASP A 27 -7.30 -15.02 -7.85
C ASP A 27 -8.60 -15.43 -7.13
N SER A 28 -9.34 -14.46 -6.58
CA SER A 28 -10.47 -14.72 -5.68
C SER A 28 -11.86 -14.44 -6.27
N GLY A 29 -11.92 -13.83 -7.45
CA GLY A 29 -13.17 -13.38 -8.09
C GLY A 29 -13.82 -12.16 -7.44
N ARG A 30 -13.22 -11.58 -6.39
CA ARG A 30 -13.77 -10.43 -5.65
C ARG A 30 -12.66 -9.44 -5.27
N PRO A 31 -12.95 -8.13 -5.16
CA PRO A 31 -11.96 -7.13 -4.76
C PRO A 31 -11.83 -7.09 -3.23
N VAL A 32 -11.39 -8.18 -2.63
CA VAL A 32 -11.32 -8.34 -1.17
C VAL A 32 -9.99 -8.94 -0.75
N ALA A 33 -9.28 -8.27 0.15
CA ALA A 33 -8.09 -8.79 0.80
C ALA A 33 -8.41 -9.31 2.20
N TYR A 34 -7.77 -10.42 2.58
CA TYR A 34 -7.80 -10.93 3.94
C TYR A 34 -6.49 -10.62 4.63
N VAL A 35 -6.60 -10.03 5.82
CA VAL A 35 -5.43 -9.59 6.60
C VAL A 35 -5.52 -10.25 7.96
N ASN A 36 -4.47 -10.97 8.35
CA ASN A 36 -4.38 -11.52 9.70
C ASN A 36 -3.71 -10.49 10.60
N ALA A 37 -4.37 -10.15 11.70
CA ALA A 37 -3.77 -9.36 12.77
C ALA A 37 -2.93 -10.26 13.69
N ASP A 38 -2.01 -9.63 14.41
CA ASP A 38 -1.10 -10.33 15.34
C ASP A 38 -1.83 -11.06 16.48
N ASN A 39 -3.04 -10.62 16.82
CA ASN A 39 -3.90 -11.28 17.81
C ASN A 39 -4.65 -12.50 17.26
N GLY A 40 -4.36 -12.93 16.02
CA GLY A 40 -4.99 -14.06 15.35
C GLY A 40 -6.36 -13.75 14.72
N GLN A 41 -6.88 -12.52 14.86
CA GLN A 41 -8.11 -12.12 14.18
C GLN A 41 -7.87 -11.92 12.68
N ARG A 42 -8.85 -12.31 11.87
CA ARG A 42 -8.81 -12.12 10.42
C ARG A 42 -9.75 -11.00 10.01
N PHE A 43 -9.21 -9.99 9.37
CA PHE A 43 -9.93 -8.83 8.85
C PHE A 43 -10.19 -8.99 7.36
N LEU A 44 -11.38 -8.54 6.96
CA LEU A 44 -11.78 -8.48 5.56
C LEU A 44 -11.71 -7.02 5.12
N VAL A 45 -10.88 -6.73 4.12
CA VAL A 45 -10.69 -5.39 3.58
C VAL A 45 -11.28 -5.35 2.18
N MET A 46 -12.31 -4.52 2.00
CA MET A 46 -12.81 -4.22 0.65
C MET A 46 -11.82 -3.29 -0.06
N LEU A 47 -11.48 -3.65 -1.29
CA LEU A 47 -10.49 -2.93 -2.06
C LEU A 47 -11.17 -1.99 -3.06
N GLU A 48 -11.07 -0.69 -2.78
CA GLU A 48 -11.39 0.37 -3.72
C GLU A 48 -10.10 1.07 -4.15
N GLU A 49 -9.99 1.47 -5.42
CA GLU A 49 -8.76 2.06 -5.96
C GLU A 49 -8.27 3.26 -5.14
N ALA A 50 -9.17 4.21 -4.85
CA ALA A 50 -8.80 5.45 -4.16
C ALA A 50 -8.32 5.18 -2.73
N SER A 51 -9.07 4.36 -1.98
CA SER A 51 -8.75 3.99 -0.60
C SER A 51 -7.48 3.15 -0.53
N THR A 52 -7.29 2.22 -1.46
CA THR A 52 -6.08 1.39 -1.57
C THR A 52 -4.85 2.26 -1.88
N ALA A 53 -4.97 3.23 -2.79
CA ALA A 53 -3.88 4.17 -3.08
C ALA A 53 -3.51 5.03 -1.86
N VAL A 54 -4.50 5.41 -1.03
CA VAL A 54 -4.25 6.10 0.25
C VAL A 54 -3.50 5.20 1.24
N CYS A 55 -3.90 3.93 1.36
CA CYS A 55 -3.19 2.95 2.19
C CYS A 55 -1.73 2.79 1.75
N ILE A 56 -1.48 2.60 0.45
CA ILE A 56 -0.12 2.51 -0.10
C ILE A 56 0.70 3.75 0.25
N ARG A 57 0.13 4.94 0.06
CA ARG A 57 0.83 6.18 0.40
C ARG A 57 1.19 6.26 1.89
N LYS A 58 0.26 5.89 2.77
CA LYS A 58 0.46 5.93 4.23
C LYS A 58 1.41 4.86 4.74
N GLY A 59 1.40 3.67 4.14
CA GLY A 59 2.20 2.52 4.56
C GLY A 59 3.56 2.40 3.87
N LEU A 60 3.77 3.07 2.73
CA LEU A 60 5.01 2.98 1.97
C LEU A 60 5.70 4.33 1.78
N VAL A 61 5.00 5.30 1.19
CA VAL A 61 5.61 6.59 0.79
C VAL A 61 5.93 7.45 2.01
N VAL A 62 4.97 7.64 2.92
CA VAL A 62 5.15 8.47 4.11
C VAL A 62 6.24 7.91 5.05
N PRO A 63 6.30 6.60 5.33
CA PRO A 63 7.39 6.03 6.12
C PRO A 63 8.76 6.23 5.47
N ALA A 64 8.90 5.99 4.16
CA ALA A 64 10.13 6.23 3.42
C ALA A 64 10.62 7.69 3.52
N GLU A 65 9.70 8.66 3.41
CA GLU A 65 10.02 10.09 3.56
C GLU A 65 10.40 10.48 5.00
N LYS A 66 9.85 9.80 6.00
CA LYS A 66 10.17 10.04 7.42
C LYS A 66 11.52 9.46 7.81
N GLU A 67 11.82 8.25 7.34
CA GLU A 67 13.07 7.55 7.64
C GLU A 67 14.27 8.25 6.98
N TYR A 68 14.09 8.75 5.75
CA TYR A 68 15.15 9.43 4.99
C TYR A 68 14.74 10.85 4.59
N PRO A 69 15.05 11.88 5.41
CA PRO A 69 14.63 13.24 5.11
C PRO A 69 15.17 13.79 3.78
N GLY A 70 14.37 14.64 3.13
CA GLY A 70 14.80 15.39 1.96
C GLY A 70 14.70 14.60 0.65
N GLN A 71 15.71 14.74 -0.21
CA GLN A 71 15.68 14.13 -1.55
C GLN A 71 15.83 12.61 -1.51
N THR A 72 16.64 12.09 -0.57
CA THR A 72 16.89 10.65 -0.41
C THR A 72 15.61 9.87 -0.17
N GLY A 73 14.74 10.30 0.75
CA GLY A 73 13.47 9.60 1.00
C GLY A 73 12.49 9.67 -0.15
N LYS A 74 12.52 10.75 -0.94
CA LYS A 74 11.70 10.84 -2.15
C LYS A 74 12.14 9.84 -3.21
N GLU A 75 13.45 9.72 -3.42
CA GLU A 75 14.03 8.74 -4.34
C GLU A 75 13.78 7.32 -3.86
N PHE A 76 13.95 7.07 -2.56
CA PHE A 76 13.66 5.78 -1.95
C PHE A 76 12.18 5.40 -2.06
N ALA A 77 11.25 6.33 -1.80
CA ALA A 77 9.82 6.08 -1.96
C ALA A 77 9.44 5.74 -3.41
N ILE A 78 10.03 6.46 -4.38
CA ILE A 78 9.84 6.16 -5.82
C ILE A 78 10.41 4.78 -6.15
N HIS A 79 11.60 4.46 -5.65
CA HIS A 79 12.22 3.15 -5.87
C HIS A 79 11.33 2.03 -5.32
N MET A 80 10.86 2.16 -4.08
CA MET A 80 9.97 1.20 -3.43
C MET A 80 8.65 1.02 -4.19
N LEU A 81 8.07 2.09 -4.74
CA LEU A 81 6.89 1.98 -5.60
C LEU A 81 7.19 1.26 -6.91
N ASN A 82 8.34 1.52 -7.54
CA ASN A 82 8.69 0.93 -8.82
C ASN A 82 9.00 -0.58 -8.72
N VAL A 83 9.64 -1.03 -7.63
CA VAL A 83 9.91 -2.47 -7.43
C VAL A 83 8.63 -3.30 -7.23
N CYS A 84 7.51 -2.65 -6.92
CA CYS A 84 6.21 -3.33 -6.78
C CYS A 84 5.58 -3.71 -8.13
N PHE A 85 6.16 -3.29 -9.26
CA PHE A 85 5.61 -3.57 -10.58
C PHE A 85 6.45 -4.60 -11.34
N ASP A 86 5.75 -5.49 -12.04
CA ASP A 86 6.28 -6.27 -13.16
C ASP A 86 5.56 -5.81 -14.44
N GLY A 87 6.15 -4.80 -15.09
CA GLY A 87 5.51 -4.09 -16.21
C GLY A 87 4.24 -3.34 -15.79
N ASP A 88 3.09 -3.85 -16.21
CA ASP A 88 1.76 -3.30 -15.87
C ASP A 88 1.05 -4.08 -14.77
N ASP A 89 1.60 -5.22 -14.36
CA ASP A 89 1.08 -6.06 -13.28
C ASP A 89 1.88 -5.84 -11.98
N ILE A 90 1.41 -6.46 -10.90
CA ILE A 90 2.09 -6.41 -9.61
C ILE A 90 3.16 -7.51 -9.52
N SER A 91 4.35 -7.17 -9.04
CA SER A 91 5.44 -8.12 -8.80
C SER A 91 5.22 -8.94 -7.52
N SER A 92 6.03 -9.99 -7.33
CA SER A 92 6.10 -10.73 -6.06
C SER A 92 6.42 -9.83 -4.88
N GLU A 93 7.38 -8.93 -5.04
CA GLU A 93 7.79 -7.93 -4.06
C GLU A 93 6.63 -6.98 -3.76
N GLY A 94 5.89 -6.57 -4.80
CA GLY A 94 4.69 -5.76 -4.66
C GLY A 94 3.63 -6.45 -3.81
N LEU A 95 3.41 -7.76 -4.00
CA LEU A 95 2.45 -8.51 -3.18
C LEU A 95 2.85 -8.56 -1.71
N GLU A 96 4.13 -8.78 -1.41
CA GLU A 96 4.64 -8.75 -0.03
C GLU A 96 4.51 -7.35 0.60
N VAL A 97 4.83 -6.29 -0.17
CA VAL A 97 4.63 -4.91 0.28
C VAL A 97 3.16 -4.65 0.61
N MET A 98 2.22 -5.10 -0.23
CA MET A 98 0.79 -4.90 0.04
C MET A 98 0.33 -5.62 1.31
N LYS A 99 0.84 -6.83 1.59
CA LYS A 99 0.55 -7.52 2.86
C LYS A 99 0.97 -6.68 4.05
N SER A 100 2.18 -6.12 4.04
CA SER A 100 2.67 -5.23 5.10
C SER A 100 1.81 -3.98 5.24
N VAL A 101 1.52 -3.29 4.13
CA VAL A 101 0.70 -2.06 4.12
C VAL A 101 -0.66 -2.27 4.78
N PHE A 102 -1.32 -3.39 4.51
CA PHE A 102 -2.61 -3.67 5.13
C PHE A 102 -2.49 -4.19 6.56
N ALA A 103 -1.47 -4.98 6.89
CA ALA A 103 -1.22 -5.42 8.26
C ALA A 103 -1.00 -4.21 9.19
N ASP A 104 -0.16 -3.26 8.78
CA ASP A 104 0.09 -2.01 9.52
C ASP A 104 -1.19 -1.20 9.69
N GLY A 105 -2.02 -1.14 8.64
CA GLY A 105 -3.32 -0.47 8.69
C GLY A 105 -4.29 -1.09 9.69
N VAL A 106 -4.36 -2.42 9.74
CA VAL A 106 -5.19 -3.16 10.70
C VAL A 106 -4.65 -3.00 12.13
N ALA A 107 -3.34 -3.11 12.33
CA ALA A 107 -2.71 -2.91 13.63
C ALA A 107 -3.03 -1.52 14.20
N PHE A 108 -2.92 -0.48 13.36
CA PHE A 108 -3.26 0.90 13.74
C PHE A 108 -4.72 1.06 14.19
N ILE A 109 -5.67 0.43 13.49
CA ILE A 109 -7.10 0.47 13.86
C ILE A 109 -7.32 -0.22 15.21
N LEU A 110 -6.73 -1.40 15.40
CA LEU A 110 -6.84 -2.17 16.64
C LEU A 110 -6.26 -1.42 17.85
N GLU A 111 -5.17 -0.69 17.67
CA GLU A 111 -4.62 0.17 18.72
C GLU A 111 -5.58 1.29 19.11
N GLN A 112 -6.20 1.96 18.12
CA GLN A 112 -7.18 3.01 18.40
C GLN A 112 -8.41 2.50 19.15
N GLU A 113 -8.90 1.30 18.84
CA GLU A 113 -10.04 0.70 19.55
C GLU A 113 -9.71 0.39 21.02
N LYS A 114 -8.48 -0.04 21.33
CA LYS A 114 -8.04 -0.29 22.71
C LYS A 114 -7.93 0.99 23.56
N HIS A 115 -7.62 2.13 22.95
CA HIS A 115 -7.46 3.40 23.66
C HIS A 115 -8.75 4.20 23.80
N ASN A 116 -9.80 3.86 23.05
CA ASN A 116 -11.11 4.50 23.11
C ASN A 116 -12.16 3.71 23.92
N GLY A 117 -11.75 2.59 24.54
CA GLY A 117 -12.58 1.71 25.37
C GLY A 117 -12.41 1.91 26.86
#